data_AF-A0A4P7AIQ0-F1
#
_entry.id   AF-A0A4P7AIQ0-F1
#
_cell.length_a   1.000
_cell.length_b   1.000
_cell.length_c   1.000
_cell.angle_alpha   90.00
_cell.angle_beta   90.00
_cell.angle_gamma   90.00
#
_symmetry.space_group_name_H-M   'P 1'
#
loop_
_entity.id
_entity.type
_entity.pdbx_description
1 polymer ?
#
loop_
_entity_poly.entity_id
_entity_poly.type
_entity_poly.pdbx_seq_one_letter_code
_entity_poly.pdbx_strand_id
1 'polypeptide(L)'
;MDKVLELILRIFYYIFIVMIIDAIFGGGRRRRREEREESQHEEKYYQENQQQDNWSSSQDFANEFEIKLKNAYKCLGLNSDASDAEIKKKYRQLAKKYHPDVNSSKEAQNKMSEINNAYDLIMEQRKIKH
;
A
#
# COMPACT_ATOMS: atom_id res chain seq x y z
N MET A 1 1.98 -19.06 74.72
CA MET A 1 1.82 -17.68 74.22
C MET A 1 2.85 -17.36 73.15
N ASP A 2 4.08 -17.89 73.27
CA ASP A 2 5.20 -17.58 72.38
C ASP A 2 4.98 -18.02 70.91
N LYS A 3 4.40 -19.20 70.68
CA LYS A 3 4.11 -19.69 69.32
C LYS A 3 3.05 -18.85 68.59
N VAL A 4 2.11 -18.26 69.34
CA VAL A 4 1.07 -17.38 68.77
C VAL A 4 1.68 -16.03 68.40
N LEU A 5 2.57 -15.50 69.24
CA LEU A 5 3.28 -14.24 68.95
C LEU A 5 4.24 -14.39 67.76
N GLU A 6 4.95 -15.51 67.64
CA GLU A 6 5.80 -15.81 66.47
C GLU A 6 4.99 -15.97 65.19
N LEU A 7 3.80 -16.58 65.27
CA LEU A 7 2.90 -16.72 64.12
C LEU A 7 2.40 -15.35 63.65
N ILE A 8 2.00 -14.49 64.59
CA ILE A 8 1.54 -13.13 64.31
C ILE A 8 2.66 -12.31 63.66
N LEU A 9 3.88 -12.35 64.21
CA LEU A 9 5.04 -11.65 63.64
C LEU A 9 5.40 -12.17 62.24
N ARG A 10 5.30 -13.48 62.00
CA ARG A 10 5.51 -14.07 60.66
C ARG A 10 4.47 -13.60 59.64
N ILE A 11 3.20 -13.48 60.05
CA ILE A 11 2.13 -12.97 59.18
C ILE A 11 2.39 -11.51 58.82
N PHE A 12 2.71 -10.66 59.82
CA PHE A 12 3.04 -9.26 59.57
C PHE A 12 4.27 -9.10 58.68
N TYR A 13 5.32 -9.89 58.93
CA TYR A 13 6.55 -9.88 58.12
C TYR A 13 6.28 -10.32 56.67
N TYR A 14 5.45 -11.34 56.46
CA TYR A 14 5.08 -11.79 55.12
C TYR A 14 4.25 -10.74 54.37
N ILE A 15 3.27 -10.12 55.03
CA ILE A 15 2.47 -9.03 54.44
C ILE A 15 3.38 -7.84 54.08
N PHE A 16 4.30 -7.48 54.96
CA PHE A 16 5.26 -6.39 54.72
C PHE A 16 6.21 -6.69 53.54
N ILE A 17 6.70 -7.93 53.41
CA ILE A 17 7.53 -8.36 52.27
C ILE A 17 6.75 -8.29 50.96
N VAL A 18 5.52 -8.82 50.94
CA VAL A 18 4.70 -8.81 49.72
C VAL A 18 4.40 -7.37 49.29
N MET A 19 4.11 -6.48 50.23
CA MET A 19 3.91 -5.04 49.95
C MET A 19 5.18 -4.35 49.42
N ILE A 20 6.36 -4.69 49.95
CA ILE A 20 7.64 -4.17 49.44
C ILE A 20 7.92 -4.72 48.03
N ILE A 21 7.68 -6.00 47.78
CA ILE A 21 7.85 -6.60 46.45
C ILE A 21 6.90 -5.96 45.45
N ASP A 22 5.63 -5.73 45.81
CA ASP A 22 4.69 -5.01 44.95
C ASP A 22 5.06 -3.52 44.79
N ALA A 23 5.69 -2.89 45.78
CA ALA A 23 6.20 -1.52 45.66
C ALA A 23 7.45 -1.42 44.76
N ILE A 24 8.33 -2.43 44.77
CA ILE A 24 9.57 -2.47 43.97
C ILE A 24 9.33 -3.01 42.55
N PHE A 25 8.41 -3.98 42.37
CA PHE A 25 8.14 -4.66 41.10
C PHE A 25 6.75 -4.38 40.50
N GLY A 26 5.87 -3.70 41.22
CA GLY A 26 4.51 -3.34 40.80
C GLY A 26 4.37 -1.90 40.27
N GLY A 27 5.48 -1.19 40.06
CA GLY A 27 5.52 0.05 39.30
C GLY A 27 5.23 -0.19 37.81
N GLY A 28 3.95 -0.21 37.44
CA GLY A 28 3.52 -0.05 36.04
C GLY A 28 3.01 -1.32 35.35
N ARG A 29 1.87 -1.86 35.79
CA ARG A 29 1.12 -2.87 35.00
C ARG A 29 -0.34 -2.50 34.75
N ARG A 30 -0.61 -1.22 34.47
CA ARG A 30 -1.79 -0.78 33.71
C ARG A 30 -1.47 0.11 32.50
N ARG A 31 -0.20 0.26 32.13
CA ARG A 31 0.23 0.79 30.81
C ARG A 31 0.99 -0.26 29.98
N ARG A 32 1.62 -1.24 30.63
CA ARG A 32 2.42 -2.29 29.98
C ARG A 32 1.63 -3.39 29.25
N ARG A 33 0.30 -3.42 29.41
CA ARG A 33 -0.57 -4.36 28.69
C ARG A 33 -1.03 -3.73 27.38
N GLU A 34 -1.41 -2.46 27.41
CA GLU A 34 -1.67 -1.64 26.22
C GLU A 34 -0.40 -1.50 25.36
N GLU A 35 0.76 -1.21 25.95
CA GLU A 35 2.03 -1.17 25.20
C GLU A 35 2.40 -2.52 24.56
N ARG A 36 2.08 -3.66 25.18
CA ARG A 36 2.32 -4.99 24.57
C ARG A 36 1.32 -5.30 23.46
N GLU A 37 0.09 -4.86 23.60
CA GLU A 37 -0.96 -5.03 22.60
C GLU A 37 -0.72 -4.08 21.41
N GLU A 38 -0.28 -2.84 21.64
CA GLU A 38 0.17 -1.86 20.64
C GLU A 38 1.47 -2.29 19.97
N SER A 39 2.47 -2.79 20.72
CA SER A 39 3.71 -3.32 20.12
C SER A 39 3.44 -4.54 19.25
N GLN A 40 2.50 -5.40 19.66
CA GLN A 40 2.04 -6.53 18.84
C GLN A 40 1.19 -6.08 17.65
N HIS A 41 0.42 -4.99 17.78
CA HIS A 41 -0.36 -4.42 16.68
C HIS A 41 0.54 -3.72 15.66
N GLU A 42 1.57 -3.00 16.10
CA GLU A 42 2.57 -2.40 15.23
C GLU A 42 3.42 -3.48 14.57
N GLU A 43 3.95 -4.46 15.31
CA GLU A 43 4.65 -5.60 14.69
C GLU A 43 3.77 -6.32 13.66
N LYS A 44 2.49 -6.54 13.98
CA LYS A 44 1.55 -7.17 13.05
C LYS A 44 1.25 -6.28 11.84
N TYR A 45 1.09 -4.97 12.03
CA TYR A 45 0.87 -3.99 10.96
C TYR A 45 2.08 -3.91 10.02
N TYR A 46 3.30 -3.87 10.57
CA TYR A 46 4.52 -3.88 9.76
C TYR A 46 4.79 -5.26 9.12
N GLN A 47 4.48 -6.37 9.79
CA GLN A 47 4.62 -7.72 9.21
C GLN A 47 3.57 -8.03 8.14
N GLU A 48 2.35 -7.51 8.26
CA GLU A 48 1.27 -7.66 7.27
C GLU A 48 1.55 -6.82 6.02
N ASN A 49 2.12 -5.61 6.18
CA ASN A 49 2.55 -4.79 5.06
C ASN A 49 3.83 -5.31 4.36
N GLN A 50 4.70 -6.07 5.05
CA GLN A 50 5.86 -6.73 4.41
C GLN A 50 5.48 -7.80 3.38
N GLN A 51 4.25 -8.31 3.41
CA GLN A 51 3.76 -9.25 2.38
C GLN A 51 3.08 -8.53 1.21
N GLN A 52 2.77 -7.23 1.34
CA GLN A 52 2.26 -6.41 0.24
C GLN A 52 3.36 -5.79 -0.62
N ASP A 53 4.59 -5.73 -0.10
CA ASP A 53 5.78 -5.45 -0.90
C ASP A 53 6.29 -6.74 -1.53
N ASN A 54 5.51 -7.30 -2.46
CA ASN A 54 6.11 -8.09 -3.53
C ASN A 54 6.91 -7.11 -4.40
N TRP A 55 8.12 -6.74 -3.92
CA TRP A 55 9.11 -5.93 -4.63
C TRP A 55 9.63 -6.75 -5.81
N SER A 56 8.79 -6.79 -6.85
CA SER A 56 9.10 -7.41 -8.12
C SER A 56 10.28 -6.66 -8.73
N SER A 57 11.25 -7.44 -9.19
CA SER A 57 12.53 -6.99 -9.72
C SER A 57 12.36 -5.83 -10.71
N SER A 58 13.36 -4.94 -10.81
CA SER A 58 13.40 -3.87 -11.83
C SER A 58 13.11 -4.38 -13.26
N GLN A 59 13.34 -5.67 -13.51
CA GLN A 59 12.99 -6.37 -14.75
C GLN A 59 11.47 -6.49 -14.98
N ASP A 60 10.68 -6.76 -13.95
CA ASP A 60 9.24 -7.01 -14.04
C ASP A 60 8.48 -5.71 -14.30
N PHE A 61 8.92 -4.61 -13.66
CA PHE A 61 8.39 -3.28 -13.94
C PHE A 61 8.65 -2.86 -15.39
N ALA A 62 9.86 -3.13 -15.91
CA ALA A 62 10.20 -2.84 -17.30
C ALA A 62 9.35 -3.67 -18.28
N ASN A 63 9.16 -4.96 -17.99
CA ASN A 63 8.32 -5.85 -18.79
C ASN A 63 6.86 -5.40 -18.79
N GLU A 64 6.30 -5.03 -17.63
CA GLU A 64 4.93 -4.55 -17.53
C GLU A 64 4.72 -3.24 -18.31
N PHE A 65 5.66 -2.30 -18.18
CA PHE A 65 5.63 -1.05 -18.93
C PHE A 65 5.68 -1.29 -20.44
N GLU A 66 6.54 -2.19 -20.91
CA GLU A 66 6.63 -2.56 -22.33
C GLU A 66 5.31 -3.19 -22.85
N ILE A 67 4.69 -4.07 -22.07
CA ILE A 67 3.40 -4.68 -22.41
C ILE A 67 2.31 -3.60 -22.49
N LYS A 68 2.24 -2.70 -21.50
CA LYS A 68 1.29 -1.57 -21.49
C LYS A 68 1.48 -0.67 -22.70
N LEU A 69 2.73 -0.32 -23.02
CA LEU A 69 3.07 0.50 -24.18
C LEU A 69 2.65 -0.18 -25.49
N LYS A 70 2.95 -1.46 -25.67
CA LYS A 70 2.54 -2.23 -26.84
C LYS A 70 1.02 -2.26 -26.99
N ASN A 71 0.29 -2.39 -25.88
CA ASN A 71 -1.16 -2.33 -25.89
C ASN A 71 -1.69 -0.92 -26.22
N ALA A 72 -1.04 0.14 -25.76
CA ALA A 72 -1.39 1.51 -26.11
C ALA A 72 -1.30 1.77 -27.62
N TYR A 73 -0.22 1.33 -28.27
CA TYR A 73 -0.09 1.42 -29.73
C TYR A 73 -1.21 0.65 -30.46
N LYS A 74 -1.54 -0.56 -29.97
CA LYS A 74 -2.65 -1.36 -30.50
C LYS A 74 -4.02 -0.69 -30.32
N CYS A 75 -4.28 -0.06 -29.17
CA CYS A 75 -5.52 0.69 -28.90
C CYS A 75 -5.72 1.82 -29.92
N LEU A 76 -4.64 2.50 -30.34
CA LEU A 76 -4.67 3.53 -31.38
C LEU A 76 -4.66 2.95 -32.81
N GLY A 77 -4.47 1.64 -32.96
CA GLY A 77 -4.34 0.96 -34.26
C GLY A 77 -3.07 1.35 -35.00
N LEU A 78 -1.98 1.56 -34.27
CA LEU A 78 -0.67 1.94 -34.78
C LEU A 78 0.39 0.88 -34.43
N ASN A 79 1.48 0.89 -35.18
CA ASN A 79 2.66 0.11 -34.85
C ASN A 79 3.56 0.86 -33.86
N SER A 80 4.45 0.15 -33.15
CA SER A 80 5.44 0.76 -32.23
C SER A 80 6.37 1.75 -32.92
N ASP A 81 6.53 1.63 -34.24
CA ASP A 81 7.41 2.48 -35.06
C ASP A 81 6.70 3.74 -35.60
N ALA A 82 5.43 3.98 -35.23
CA ALA A 82 4.66 5.10 -35.75
C ALA A 82 5.29 6.46 -35.39
N SER A 83 5.19 7.44 -36.28
CA SER A 83 5.71 8.79 -36.00
C SER A 83 4.80 9.57 -35.03
N ASP A 84 5.36 10.57 -34.33
CA ASP A 84 4.57 11.49 -33.47
C ASP A 84 3.40 12.13 -34.22
N ALA A 85 3.64 12.47 -35.49
CA ALA A 85 2.62 13.05 -36.34
C ALA A 85 1.46 12.07 -36.60
N GLU A 86 1.76 10.79 -36.76
CA GLU A 86 0.77 9.73 -37.00
C GLU A 86 -0.04 9.42 -35.74
N ILE A 87 0.63 9.33 -34.59
CA ILE A 87 0.00 9.14 -33.27
C ILE A 87 -1.00 10.27 -33.00
N LYS A 88 -0.55 11.53 -33.13
CA LYS A 88 -1.41 12.70 -32.96
C LYS A 88 -2.57 12.73 -33.97
N LYS A 89 -2.33 12.32 -35.21
CA LYS A 89 -3.38 12.25 -36.24
C LYS A 89 -4.45 11.22 -35.90
N LYS A 90 -4.06 10.01 -35.51
CA LYS A 90 -4.98 8.93 -35.12
C LYS A 90 -5.76 9.27 -33.86
N TYR A 91 -5.08 9.80 -32.85
CA TYR A 91 -5.71 10.28 -31.62
C TYR A 91 -6.85 11.26 -31.93
N ARG A 92 -6.59 12.31 -32.72
CA ARG A 92 -7.62 13.29 -33.11
C ARG A 92 -8.80 12.67 -33.87
N GLN A 93 -8.53 11.68 -34.72
CA GLN A 93 -9.60 10.99 -35.46
C GLN A 93 -10.50 10.17 -34.54
N LEU A 94 -9.89 9.40 -33.62
CA LEU A 94 -10.61 8.57 -32.66
C LEU A 94 -11.35 9.42 -31.62
N ALA A 95 -10.73 10.51 -31.15
CA ALA A 95 -11.36 11.45 -30.23
C ALA A 95 -12.63 12.07 -30.82
N LYS A 96 -12.62 12.48 -32.09
CA LYS A 96 -13.84 12.96 -32.77
C LYS A 96 -14.92 11.90 -32.89
N LYS A 97 -14.54 10.63 -33.10
CA LYS A 97 -15.46 9.50 -33.26
C LYS A 97 -16.16 9.11 -31.96
N TYR A 98 -15.45 9.20 -30.83
CA TYR A 98 -15.94 8.81 -29.51
C TYR A 98 -16.20 10.02 -28.58
N HIS A 99 -16.27 11.24 -29.15
CA HIS A 99 -16.57 12.44 -28.38
C HIS A 99 -17.97 12.33 -27.78
N PRO A 100 -18.20 12.73 -26.51
CA PRO A 100 -19.52 12.65 -25.89
C PRO A 100 -20.59 13.38 -26.69
N ASP A 101 -20.24 14.49 -27.36
CA ASP A 101 -21.17 15.24 -28.23
C ASP A 101 -21.61 14.45 -29.48
N VAL A 102 -20.80 13.51 -29.96
CA VAL A 102 -21.09 12.72 -31.17
C VAL A 102 -21.65 11.34 -30.80
N ASN A 103 -21.16 10.76 -29.70
CA ASN A 103 -21.58 9.46 -29.22
C ASN A 103 -21.57 9.44 -27.68
N SER A 104 -22.73 9.61 -27.09
CA SER A 104 -22.91 9.67 -25.63
C SER A 104 -23.11 8.29 -24.97
N SER A 105 -22.84 7.19 -25.69
CA SER A 105 -22.96 5.85 -25.13
C SER A 105 -21.86 5.57 -24.10
N LYS A 106 -22.18 4.72 -23.11
CA LYS A 106 -21.21 4.30 -22.08
C LYS A 106 -19.97 3.61 -22.70
N GLU A 107 -20.17 2.91 -23.81
CA GLU A 107 -19.07 2.30 -24.58
C GLU A 107 -18.14 3.34 -25.20
N ALA A 108 -18.68 4.43 -25.75
CA ALA A 108 -17.88 5.50 -26.32
C ALA A 108 -17.04 6.22 -25.25
N GLN A 109 -17.63 6.44 -24.06
CA GLN A 109 -16.92 7.00 -22.91
C GLN A 109 -15.75 6.09 -22.49
N ASN A 110 -15.98 4.78 -22.37
CA ASN A 110 -14.94 3.83 -22.02
C ASN A 110 -13.81 3.82 -23.06
N LYS A 111 -14.15 3.76 -24.35
CA LYS A 111 -13.17 3.80 -25.44
C LYS A 111 -12.39 5.11 -25.48
N MET A 112 -13.04 6.25 -25.26
CA MET A 112 -12.37 7.54 -25.18
C MET A 112 -11.33 7.57 -24.04
N SER A 113 -11.68 7.02 -22.88
CA SER A 113 -10.75 6.90 -21.75
C SER A 113 -9.52 6.05 -22.12
N GLU A 114 -9.73 4.89 -22.74
CA GLU A 114 -8.65 4.03 -23.23
C GLU A 114 -7.75 4.74 -24.25
N ILE A 115 -8.33 5.50 -25.18
CA ILE A 115 -7.60 6.27 -26.21
C ILE A 115 -6.74 7.36 -25.57
N ASN A 116 -7.27 8.09 -24.58
CA ASN A 116 -6.53 9.12 -23.85
C ASN A 116 -5.35 8.50 -23.09
N ASN A 117 -5.61 7.45 -22.31
CA ASN A 117 -4.56 6.75 -21.55
C ASN A 117 -3.46 6.20 -22.46
N ALA A 118 -3.84 5.62 -23.61
CA ALA A 118 -2.89 5.12 -24.59
C ALA A 118 -2.01 6.24 -25.18
N TYR A 119 -2.61 7.37 -25.52
CA TYR A 119 -1.88 8.52 -26.06
C TYR A 119 -0.89 9.09 -25.02
N ASP A 120 -1.34 9.30 -23.79
CA ASP A 120 -0.51 9.87 -22.72
C ASP A 120 0.69 8.99 -22.41
N LEU A 121 0.50 7.67 -22.29
CA LEU A 121 1.57 6.71 -22.01
C LEU A 121 2.63 6.70 -23.12
N ILE A 122 2.21 6.76 -24.38
CA ILE A 122 3.14 6.83 -25.52
C ILE A 122 3.93 8.15 -25.51
N MET A 123 3.25 9.28 -25.25
CA MET A 123 3.90 10.58 -25.18
C MET A 123 4.89 10.69 -24.02
N GLU A 124 4.55 10.10 -22.87
CA GLU A 124 5.43 10.01 -21.70
C GLU A 124 6.70 9.21 -22.01
N GLN A 125 6.54 8.03 -22.64
CA GLN A 125 7.67 7.21 -23.09
C GLN A 125 8.63 8.00 -24.00
N ARG A 126 8.09 8.81 -24.93
CA ARG A 126 8.91 9.62 -25.85
C ARG A 126 9.60 10.78 -25.15
N LYS A 127 8.95 11.35 -24.13
CA LYS A 127 9.54 12.40 -23.30
C LYS A 127 10.73 11.90 -22.50
N ILE A 128 10.67 10.67 -21.99
CA ILE A 128 11.75 10.07 -21.18
C ILE A 128 12.98 9.71 -22.03
N LYS A 129 12.79 9.40 -23.32
CA LYS A 129 13.89 8.97 -24.23
C LYS A 129 14.76 10.11 -24.77
N HIS A 130 14.36 11.37 -24.60
CA HIS A 130 15.09 12.55 -25.06
C HIS A 130 15.77 13.27 -23.89
#